data_AF-A0A067KB45-F1
#
_entry.id   AF-A0A067KB45-F1
#
_cell.length_a   1.000
_cell.length_b   1.000
_cell.length_c   1.000
_cell.angle_alpha   90.00
_cell.angle_beta   90.00
_cell.angle_gamma   90.00
#
_symmetry.space_group_name_H-M   'P 1'
#
loop_
_entity.id
_entity.type
_entity.pdbx_description
1 polymer ?
#
loop_
_entity_poly.entity_id
_entity_poly.type
_entity_poly.pdbx_seq_one_letter_code
_entity_poly.pdbx_strand_id
1 'polypeptide(L)'
;MAVLASSATLSLSPHFFSSNRNPHFLLSSANAQVLRWKSKALPVRVLEARLWRPLNKRCGNYSNYEALPSRPELLLFNPIRMLRKGFLCRRRIEHVVNCTGSIRKRASVLFLRLLVAMLLVTSVPMAARNTPAWALSEENLLFLEAWRTIDRAYVDKTFNGQSWFRYRENALRNEPMNTREETYAAIRKMLASLNDPFTRFLEPEKFKSLRSGTQGALTGVGLSIGYPTGTDGSPAGLVVISAAPGGPASRAGILSGDVILAIGDTRTESMGIYDAAERLQGPEGSPVELTIRSGPEIKHLSLIRERVSLNPVKSKLCQIPGSGKDSPKIGYIKLTSFNQNASGAVKEAIGNLRSNSVDAFVLDLRDNSGGLFPEGIEIAKIWLDKGVIVYICDSRGVRDIYDAEGSGAIAASEPLAVLVNKGTASASEILAGALKDNKRAVVFGEPTFGKGKIQSVFQLSDGSGMAVTVARYETPAHIDIDKVGVIPDHPLPKSFPKDEGSFCACLQDPESACYINRTQLFAR
;
A
#
# COMPACT_ATOMS: atom_id res chain seq x y z
N MET A 1 14.54 1.31 -7.58
CA MET A 1 14.51 2.64 -8.22
C MET A 1 15.89 2.97 -8.76
N ALA A 2 15.94 3.67 -9.88
CA ALA A 2 16.84 4.81 -10.15
C ALA A 2 15.92 5.90 -10.74
N VAL A 3 16.14 7.21 -10.62
CA VAL A 3 17.35 8.03 -10.37
C VAL A 3 16.91 9.10 -9.32
N LEU A 4 17.66 9.67 -8.37
CA LEU A 4 18.97 10.34 -8.42
C LEU A 4 19.65 10.41 -7.04
N ALA A 5 20.95 10.08 -7.00
CA ALA A 5 21.99 10.74 -6.19
C ALA A 5 23.35 10.17 -6.67
N SER A 6 24.43 10.97 -6.65
CA SER A 6 25.72 10.59 -7.26
C SER A 6 26.91 10.92 -6.37
N SER A 7 28.04 10.25 -6.67
CA SER A 7 29.41 10.70 -6.39
C SER A 7 29.95 10.53 -4.96
N ALA A 8 30.46 9.33 -4.68
CA ALA A 8 31.70 9.15 -3.91
C ALA A 8 32.42 7.86 -4.35
N THR A 9 33.49 7.97 -5.12
CA THR A 9 34.32 6.83 -5.56
C THR A 9 35.52 6.66 -4.66
N LEU A 10 35.80 5.44 -4.19
CA LEU A 10 37.15 5.00 -3.89
C LEU A 10 37.29 3.50 -4.13
N SER A 11 38.30 3.13 -4.91
CA SER A 11 38.67 1.75 -5.22
C SER A 11 39.37 1.10 -4.01
N LEU A 12 39.14 -0.20 -3.79
CA LEU A 12 40.24 -1.19 -3.67
C LEU A 12 39.72 -2.64 -3.58
N SER A 13 40.18 -3.46 -4.52
CA SER A 13 40.35 -4.91 -4.38
C SER A 13 41.81 -5.21 -4.69
N PRO A 14 42.44 -6.27 -4.15
CA PRO A 14 42.42 -7.55 -4.88
C PRO A 14 42.59 -8.84 -4.03
N HIS A 15 42.68 -9.95 -4.78
CA HIS A 15 43.09 -11.33 -4.46
C HIS A 15 41.94 -12.32 -4.18
N PHE A 16 41.70 -13.33 -5.02
CA PHE A 16 42.53 -14.46 -5.53
C PHE A 16 42.73 -15.60 -4.51
N PHE A 17 42.13 -16.74 -4.81
CA PHE A 17 42.83 -18.03 -4.82
C PHE A 17 42.24 -18.95 -5.92
N SER A 18 42.97 -20.00 -6.31
CA SER A 18 42.66 -20.82 -7.49
C SER A 18 43.01 -22.30 -7.30
N SER A 19 42.06 -23.19 -7.61
CA SER A 19 42.26 -24.47 -8.32
C SER A 19 40.89 -24.93 -8.85
N ASN A 20 40.65 -25.30 -10.12
CA ASN A 20 41.42 -26.00 -11.16
C ASN A 20 41.35 -27.55 -11.08
N ARG A 21 40.41 -28.13 -11.83
CA ARG A 21 40.65 -29.31 -12.70
C ARG A 21 39.61 -29.36 -13.83
N ASN A 22 40.11 -29.63 -15.03
CA ASN A 22 39.40 -29.92 -16.29
C ASN A 22 39.72 -31.41 -16.65
N PRO A 23 39.44 -31.98 -17.84
CA PRO A 23 38.81 -31.43 -19.05
C PRO A 23 37.76 -32.34 -19.76
N HIS A 24 37.22 -31.79 -20.86
CA HIS A 24 36.78 -32.42 -22.13
C HIS A 24 35.29 -32.27 -22.50
N PHE A 25 35.01 -31.43 -23.50
CA PHE A 25 34.66 -31.89 -24.85
C PHE A 25 35.03 -30.82 -25.90
N LEU A 26 34.86 -31.12 -27.20
CA LEU A 26 35.48 -30.40 -28.32
C LEU A 26 34.48 -29.64 -29.23
N LEU A 27 34.99 -28.56 -29.83
CA LEU A 27 34.64 -28.01 -31.16
C LEU A 27 33.18 -27.65 -31.49
N SER A 28 32.92 -26.35 -31.61
CA SER A 28 32.43 -25.79 -32.89
C SER A 28 32.75 -24.29 -32.98
N SER A 29 33.11 -23.79 -34.17
CA SER A 29 33.48 -22.39 -34.40
C SER A 29 32.54 -21.73 -35.41
N ALA A 30 31.99 -20.57 -35.05
CA ALA A 30 31.18 -19.74 -35.94
C ALA A 30 31.58 -18.26 -35.78
N ASN A 31 31.83 -17.58 -36.90
CA ASN A 31 32.22 -16.17 -36.93
C ASN A 31 31.01 -15.25 -36.67
N ALA A 32 31.17 -14.26 -35.80
CA ALA A 32 30.24 -13.15 -35.65
C ALA A 32 30.96 -11.82 -35.96
N GLN A 33 30.56 -11.13 -37.02
CA GLN A 33 31.14 -9.83 -37.41
C GLN A 33 30.58 -8.69 -36.54
N VAL A 34 31.45 -7.81 -36.04
CA VAL A 34 31.05 -6.68 -35.19
C VAL A 34 30.60 -5.49 -36.06
N LEU A 35 29.28 -5.35 -36.24
CA LEU A 35 28.68 -4.20 -36.92
C LEU A 35 28.64 -2.96 -36.01
N ARG A 36 29.62 -2.06 -36.18
CA ARG A 36 29.59 -0.70 -35.61
C ARG A 36 28.55 0.16 -36.33
N TRP A 37 27.51 0.61 -35.63
CA TRP A 37 26.65 1.71 -36.07
C TRP A 37 27.01 3.03 -35.35
N LYS A 38 27.03 4.13 -36.11
CA LYS A 38 27.34 5.48 -35.62
C LYS A 38 26.04 6.22 -35.30
N SER A 39 25.83 6.64 -34.05
CA SER A 39 24.80 7.62 -33.72
C SER A 39 25.24 9.01 -34.20
N LYS A 40 24.40 9.66 -35.04
CA LYS A 40 24.52 11.09 -35.33
C LYS A 40 23.67 11.86 -34.32
N ALA A 41 24.26 12.83 -33.62
CA ALA A 41 23.51 13.78 -32.83
C ALA A 41 22.92 14.90 -33.72
N LEU A 42 21.71 15.34 -33.40
CA LEU A 42 21.12 16.58 -33.91
C LEU A 42 20.52 17.36 -32.72
N PRO A 43 20.66 18.70 -32.66
CA PRO A 43 20.25 19.48 -31.50
C PRO A 43 18.78 19.90 -31.56
N VAL A 44 18.08 19.81 -30.43
CA VAL A 44 16.78 20.46 -30.22
C VAL A 44 17.00 21.70 -29.33
N ARG A 45 16.49 22.86 -29.76
CA ARG A 45 16.58 24.12 -29.00
C ARG A 45 15.53 24.13 -27.89
N VAL A 46 15.91 24.53 -26.68
CA VAL A 46 14.97 24.95 -25.64
C VAL A 46 14.79 26.45 -25.73
N LEU A 47 13.53 26.92 -25.72
CA LEU A 47 13.18 28.34 -25.68
C LEU A 47 12.91 28.78 -24.25
N GLU A 48 13.58 29.85 -23.81
CA GLU A 48 13.32 30.46 -22.50
C GLU A 48 11.99 31.23 -22.51
N ALA A 49 11.08 30.88 -21.60
CA ALA A 49 9.91 31.69 -21.29
C ALA A 49 10.24 32.62 -20.10
N ARG A 50 10.21 33.95 -20.33
CA ARG A 50 10.59 34.94 -19.32
C ARG A 50 9.50 35.14 -18.25
N LEU A 51 9.96 35.39 -17.02
CA LEU A 51 9.19 36.08 -15.98
C LEU A 51 8.63 37.41 -16.50
N TRP A 52 7.45 37.85 -16.02
CA TRP A 52 7.20 39.25 -15.64
C TRP A 52 5.89 39.44 -14.84
N ARG A 53 5.94 40.36 -13.88
CA ARG A 53 4.88 41.05 -13.11
C ARG A 53 5.53 42.36 -12.58
N PRO A 54 4.80 43.38 -12.10
CA PRO A 54 3.34 43.58 -12.07
C PRO A 54 2.91 44.89 -12.76
N LEU A 55 1.63 45.30 -12.65
CA LEU A 55 1.23 46.65 -12.17
C LEU A 55 -0.29 46.74 -11.92
N ASN A 56 -0.75 47.81 -11.25
CA ASN A 56 -2.13 47.96 -10.76
C ASN A 56 -2.53 49.45 -10.57
N LYS A 57 -3.55 49.93 -11.30
CA LYS A 57 -4.38 51.16 -11.10
C LYS A 57 -5.39 51.27 -12.27
N ARG A 58 -6.71 51.43 -12.02
CA ARG A 58 -7.53 52.68 -12.06
C ARG A 58 -7.65 53.34 -13.46
N CYS A 59 -8.80 53.91 -13.90
CA CYS A 59 -10.03 54.29 -13.18
C CYS A 59 -11.27 54.48 -14.10
N GLY A 60 -12.48 54.43 -13.51
CA GLY A 60 -13.73 55.03 -14.02
C GLY A 60 -14.50 54.26 -15.12
N ASN A 61 -15.78 54.59 -15.40
CA ASN A 61 -16.74 55.42 -14.66
C ASN A 61 -18.16 55.21 -15.22
N TYR A 62 -19.22 55.24 -14.39
CA TYR A 62 -20.56 55.71 -14.77
C TYR A 62 -21.40 56.03 -13.51
N SER A 63 -22.24 57.06 -13.58
CA SER A 63 -23.02 57.62 -12.46
C SER A 63 -24.42 58.04 -12.92
N ASN A 64 -25.34 58.23 -11.96
CA ASN A 64 -26.35 59.31 -11.84
C ASN A 64 -27.42 58.87 -10.80
N TYR A 65 -27.51 59.52 -9.63
CA TYR A 65 -28.52 60.53 -9.22
C TYR A 65 -29.91 59.94 -8.86
N GLU A 66 -30.62 60.35 -7.81
CA GLU A 66 -30.52 61.49 -6.86
C GLU A 66 -31.25 61.10 -5.51
N ALA A 67 -31.40 61.86 -4.40
CA ALA A 67 -31.11 63.26 -4.03
C ALA A 67 -30.76 63.46 -2.52
N LEU A 68 -31.63 64.14 -1.74
CA LEU A 68 -31.39 64.86 -0.47
C LEU A 68 -32.73 64.96 0.34
N PRO A 69 -32.79 65.51 1.58
CA PRO A 69 -31.78 66.13 2.46
C PRO A 69 -31.52 65.27 3.75
N SER A 70 -31.32 65.66 5.04
CA SER A 70 -31.47 66.90 5.84
C SER A 70 -30.60 66.90 7.13
N ARG A 71 -30.41 68.10 7.72
CA ARG A 71 -29.88 68.45 9.07
C ARG A 71 -30.35 69.91 9.39
N PRO A 72 -30.07 70.60 10.54
CA PRO A 72 -29.04 70.41 11.59
C PRO A 72 -29.61 70.39 13.06
N GLU A 73 -28.83 70.27 14.15
CA GLU A 73 -28.14 71.32 14.96
C GLU A 73 -27.43 70.67 16.22
N LEU A 74 -26.81 71.37 17.21
CA LEU A 74 -25.56 72.18 17.17
C LEU A 74 -24.99 72.49 18.61
N LEU A 75 -23.67 72.72 18.74
CA LEU A 75 -22.89 73.39 19.85
C LEU A 75 -22.82 72.76 21.29
N LEU A 76 -21.90 73.10 22.23
CA LEU A 76 -20.42 73.38 22.27
C LEU A 76 -19.88 73.47 23.75
N PHE A 77 -18.55 73.31 23.96
CA PHE A 77 -17.67 73.94 25.02
C PHE A 77 -17.94 73.73 26.55
N ASN A 78 -17.03 73.93 27.53
CA ASN A 78 -15.53 73.95 27.66
C ASN A 78 -15.11 73.74 29.17
N PRO A 79 -13.82 73.50 29.54
CA PRO A 79 -13.39 73.23 30.94
C PRO A 79 -12.61 74.38 31.66
N ILE A 80 -12.54 74.36 33.01
CA ILE A 80 -11.80 75.33 33.88
C ILE A 80 -11.02 74.62 35.04
N ARG A 81 -10.10 75.32 35.73
CA ARG A 81 -8.93 74.82 36.49
C ARG A 81 -8.56 75.63 37.77
N MET A 82 -8.19 74.97 38.87
CA MET A 82 -7.64 75.49 40.17
C MET A 82 -6.91 74.34 40.93
N LEU A 83 -6.12 74.41 42.03
CA LEU A 83 -5.33 75.38 42.86
C LEU A 83 -4.36 74.49 43.71
N ARG A 84 -3.10 74.73 44.13
CA ARG A 84 -2.06 75.80 44.06
C ARG A 84 -1.81 76.67 45.33
N LYS A 85 -1.11 76.15 46.39
CA LYS A 85 -0.23 76.94 47.32
C LYS A 85 0.57 76.11 48.37
N GLY A 86 1.66 76.69 48.93
CA GLY A 86 2.59 76.15 49.98
C GLY A 86 3.97 75.75 49.42
N PHE A 87 5.16 76.34 49.67
CA PHE A 87 5.76 77.23 50.71
C PHE A 87 6.01 76.55 52.10
N LEU A 88 7.18 76.65 52.79
CA LEU A 88 8.51 77.22 52.48
C LEU A 88 9.61 76.75 53.52
N CYS A 89 10.91 76.96 53.21
CA CYS A 89 12.03 77.36 54.11
C CYS A 89 12.86 76.38 55.01
N ARG A 90 13.94 75.84 54.45
CA ARG A 90 15.38 76.03 54.83
C ARG A 90 15.82 76.19 56.32
N ARG A 91 16.54 75.19 56.87
CA ARG A 91 17.64 75.25 57.89
C ARG A 91 18.28 73.84 57.98
N ARG A 92 19.55 73.60 58.37
CA ARG A 92 20.73 74.42 58.72
C ARG A 92 21.99 73.59 58.38
N ILE A 93 23.14 74.22 58.10
CA ILE A 93 24.44 73.53 57.90
C ILE A 93 25.35 73.82 59.12
N GLU A 94 26.46 73.07 59.22
CA GLU A 94 27.56 73.14 60.20
C GLU A 94 27.35 72.37 61.51
N HIS A 95 28.07 71.24 61.64
CA HIS A 95 29.11 71.12 62.67
C HIS A 95 30.15 70.02 62.35
N VAL A 96 31.43 70.44 62.35
CA VAL A 96 32.67 69.68 62.62
C VAL A 96 32.88 68.31 61.93
N VAL A 97 33.82 68.31 60.98
CA VAL A 97 34.64 67.14 60.65
C VAL A 97 35.59 66.84 61.82
N ASN A 98 35.46 65.68 62.46
CA ASN A 98 36.61 64.86 62.90
C ASN A 98 36.17 63.53 63.53
N CYS A 99 36.22 62.44 62.76
CA CYS A 99 36.21 61.07 63.31
C CYS A 99 37.06 60.11 62.46
N THR A 100 38.37 60.24 62.65
CA THR A 100 39.42 59.20 62.57
C THR A 100 39.30 58.05 61.53
N GLY A 101 40.29 57.95 60.65
CA GLY A 101 40.35 57.01 59.51
C GLY A 101 40.36 55.50 59.81
N SER A 102 40.14 55.07 61.05
CA SER A 102 39.99 53.66 61.42
C SER A 102 38.68 53.06 60.88
N ILE A 103 37.59 53.82 60.94
CA ILE A 103 36.26 53.39 60.46
C ILE A 103 36.30 53.07 58.96
N ARG A 104 36.98 53.91 58.16
CA ARG A 104 37.05 53.76 56.70
C ARG A 104 37.73 52.46 56.25
N LYS A 105 38.74 51.98 57.00
CA LYS A 105 39.39 50.67 56.74
C LYS A 105 38.53 49.48 57.19
N ARG A 106 37.81 49.58 58.32
CA ARG A 106 36.89 48.50 58.75
C ARG A 106 35.68 48.38 57.82
N ALA A 107 35.12 49.52 57.41
CA ALA A 107 34.03 49.58 56.44
C ALA A 107 34.43 49.02 55.07
N SER A 108 35.63 49.34 54.55
CA SER A 108 36.07 48.79 53.26
C SER A 108 36.31 47.27 53.30
N VAL A 109 36.81 46.72 54.41
CA VAL A 109 36.96 45.26 54.58
C VAL A 109 35.61 44.56 54.72
N LEU A 110 34.64 45.15 55.43
CA LEU A 110 33.27 44.63 55.52
C LEU A 110 32.56 44.68 54.15
N PHE A 111 32.69 45.79 53.42
CA PHE A 111 32.11 45.94 52.08
C PHE A 111 32.76 45.01 51.06
N LEU A 112 34.08 44.81 51.12
CA LEU A 112 34.79 43.84 50.28
C LEU A 112 34.41 42.39 50.63
N ARG A 113 34.25 42.05 51.92
CA ARG A 113 33.74 40.73 52.35
C ARG A 113 32.30 40.50 51.91
N LEU A 114 31.44 41.53 51.96
CA LEU A 114 30.08 41.46 51.42
C LEU A 114 30.07 41.32 49.89
N LEU A 115 30.93 42.03 49.17
CA LEU A 115 31.09 41.85 47.72
C LEU A 115 31.61 40.45 47.36
N VAL A 116 32.59 39.92 48.08
CA VAL A 116 33.09 38.54 47.88
C VAL A 116 32.04 37.50 48.24
N ALA A 117 31.28 37.70 49.33
CA ALA A 117 30.17 36.81 49.68
C ALA A 117 29.02 36.88 48.66
N MET A 118 28.69 38.08 48.15
CA MET A 118 27.67 38.26 47.13
C MET A 118 28.13 37.67 45.79
N LEU A 119 29.40 37.83 45.41
CA LEU A 119 30.02 37.15 44.28
C LEU A 119 29.96 35.63 44.43
N LEU A 120 30.30 35.09 45.61
CA LEU A 120 30.21 33.65 45.91
C LEU A 120 28.77 33.13 45.86
N VAL A 121 27.78 33.92 46.28
CA VAL A 121 26.34 33.58 46.15
C VAL A 121 25.90 33.62 44.67
N THR A 122 26.37 34.58 43.88
CA THR A 122 26.13 34.60 42.41
C THR A 122 26.96 33.56 41.65
N SER A 123 28.02 33.01 42.25
CA SER A 123 28.85 31.94 41.70
C SER A 123 28.53 30.56 42.31
N VAL A 124 27.43 30.42 43.06
CA VAL A 124 26.77 29.12 43.23
C VAL A 124 26.43 28.65 41.81
N PRO A 125 26.99 27.54 41.32
CA PRO A 125 26.80 27.17 39.92
C PRO A 125 25.32 26.99 39.61
N MET A 126 24.92 27.47 38.44
CA MET A 126 23.60 27.22 37.84
C MET A 126 23.51 25.75 37.34
N ALA A 127 23.94 24.80 38.17
CA ALA A 127 23.94 23.36 37.96
C ALA A 127 22.56 22.74 38.23
N ALA A 128 21.70 23.45 38.95
CA ALA A 128 20.24 23.29 38.87
C ALA A 128 19.64 24.09 37.69
N ARG A 129 20.32 24.09 36.53
CA ARG A 129 19.63 24.31 35.25
C ARG A 129 18.75 23.09 35.03
N ASN A 130 17.44 23.25 35.24
CA ASN A 130 16.46 22.32 34.69
C ASN A 130 16.81 22.08 33.22
N THR A 131 16.96 20.82 32.83
CA THR A 131 17.31 20.45 31.46
C THR A 131 16.26 21.04 30.50
N PRO A 132 16.68 21.82 29.49
CA PRO A 132 15.72 22.46 28.60
C PRO A 132 14.99 21.39 27.77
N ALA A 133 13.66 21.34 27.92
CA ALA A 133 12.69 20.66 27.06
C ALA A 133 13.08 19.26 26.54
N TRP A 134 12.55 18.22 27.21
CA TRP A 134 12.29 16.88 26.67
C TRP A 134 13.11 16.46 25.44
N ALA A 135 14.37 16.11 25.65
CA ALA A 135 15.15 15.43 24.61
C ALA A 135 14.44 14.11 24.27
N LEU A 136 13.94 13.98 23.04
CA LEU A 136 13.27 12.77 22.58
C LEU A 136 14.27 11.61 22.60
N SER A 137 13.95 10.56 23.37
CA SER A 137 14.70 9.30 23.34
C SER A 137 14.64 8.65 21.95
N GLU A 138 15.56 7.73 21.65
CA GLU A 138 15.53 6.93 20.42
C GLU A 138 14.20 6.21 20.24
N GLU A 139 13.62 5.72 21.33
CA GLU A 139 12.27 5.14 21.40
C GLU A 139 11.15 6.12 20.99
N ASN A 140 11.18 7.35 21.51
CA ASN A 140 10.24 8.39 21.09
C ASN A 140 10.43 8.80 19.61
N LEU A 141 11.67 8.76 19.10
CA LEU A 141 11.99 9.05 17.69
C LEU A 141 11.49 7.92 16.76
N LEU A 142 11.61 6.66 17.16
CA LEU A 142 11.08 5.50 16.43
C LEU A 142 9.55 5.52 16.38
N PHE A 143 8.88 5.79 17.51
CA PHE A 143 7.43 6.02 17.54
C PHE A 143 7.02 7.18 16.61
N LEU A 144 7.78 8.29 16.61
CA LEU A 144 7.53 9.43 15.74
C LEU A 144 7.74 9.11 14.26
N GLU A 145 8.69 8.25 13.90
CA GLU A 145 8.89 7.77 12.53
C GLU A 145 7.69 6.92 12.07
N ALA A 146 7.23 6.00 12.92
CA ALA A 146 6.04 5.19 12.65
C ALA A 146 4.77 6.05 12.51
N TRP A 147 4.55 6.99 13.42
CA TRP A 147 3.44 7.94 13.39
C TRP A 147 3.45 8.78 12.11
N ARG A 148 4.62 9.30 11.72
CA ARG A 148 4.85 10.12 10.52
C ARG A 148 4.69 9.31 9.23
N THR A 149 4.93 8.00 9.27
CA THR A 149 4.69 7.11 8.15
C THR A 149 3.20 6.98 7.88
N ILE A 150 2.37 6.79 8.92
CA ILE A 150 0.90 6.82 8.78
C ILE A 150 0.39 8.19 8.33
N ASP A 151 0.79 9.26 9.02
CA ASP A 151 0.42 10.66 8.74
C ASP A 151 0.53 10.97 7.22
N ARG A 152 1.68 10.61 6.64
CA ARG A 152 1.99 10.83 5.22
C ARG A 152 1.33 9.81 4.30
N ALA A 153 1.49 8.52 4.55
CA ALA A 153 1.20 7.48 3.57
C ALA A 153 -0.21 6.87 3.66
N TYR A 154 -0.86 6.89 4.83
CA TYR A 154 -2.12 6.17 5.03
C TYR A 154 -3.27 6.73 4.18
N VAL A 155 -4.09 5.83 3.62
CA VAL A 155 -5.13 6.12 2.61
C VAL A 155 -6.20 7.10 3.08
N ASP A 156 -6.60 7.02 4.36
CA ASP A 156 -7.67 7.82 4.96
C ASP A 156 -7.08 8.92 5.87
N LYS A 157 -7.21 10.18 5.45
CA LYS A 157 -6.75 11.35 6.22
C LYS A 157 -7.73 11.79 7.33
N THR A 158 -8.83 11.08 7.54
CA THR A 158 -9.62 11.18 8.79
C THR A 158 -9.07 10.26 9.88
N PHE A 159 -8.21 9.30 9.55
CA PHE A 159 -7.56 8.35 10.46
C PHE A 159 -8.57 7.60 11.36
N ASN A 160 -9.66 7.09 10.77
CA ASN A 160 -10.80 6.51 11.49
C ASN A 160 -11.45 7.51 12.47
N GLY A 161 -11.66 8.76 12.01
CA GLY A 161 -12.25 9.86 12.79
C GLY A 161 -11.33 10.48 13.85
N GLN A 162 -10.04 10.15 13.88
CA GLN A 162 -9.11 10.59 14.91
C GLN A 162 -8.30 11.83 14.52
N SER A 163 -8.09 12.74 15.48
CA SER A 163 -7.09 13.80 15.33
C SER A 163 -5.68 13.23 15.50
N TRP A 164 -5.07 12.80 14.39
CA TRP A 164 -3.77 12.10 14.37
C TRP A 164 -2.64 12.87 15.06
N PHE A 165 -2.63 14.21 14.95
CA PHE A 165 -1.71 15.08 15.66
C PHE A 165 -1.90 15.03 17.19
N ARG A 166 -3.15 15.06 17.68
CA ARG A 166 -3.44 14.94 19.12
C ARG A 166 -3.16 13.54 19.65
N TYR A 167 -3.35 12.49 18.83
CA TYR A 167 -2.91 11.13 19.20
C TYR A 167 -1.41 11.13 19.52
N ARG A 168 -0.59 11.74 18.66
CA ARG A 168 0.87 11.88 18.86
C ARG A 168 1.22 12.58 20.18
N GLU A 169 0.59 13.72 20.45
CA GLU A 169 0.87 14.53 21.65
C GLU A 169 0.40 13.84 22.94
N ASN A 170 -0.66 13.04 22.87
CA ASN A 170 -1.13 12.20 23.97
C ASN A 170 -0.16 11.03 24.19
N ALA A 171 0.23 10.33 23.13
CA ALA A 171 1.09 9.16 23.19
C ALA A 171 2.47 9.48 23.78
N LEU A 172 3.13 10.55 23.30
CA LEU A 172 4.42 11.05 23.82
C LEU A 172 4.39 11.54 25.28
N ARG A 173 3.22 11.59 25.92
CA ARG A 173 3.04 11.98 27.33
C ARG A 173 2.65 10.82 28.23
N ASN A 174 1.88 9.86 27.71
CA ASN A 174 1.10 8.93 28.52
C ASN A 174 1.30 7.45 28.15
N GLU A 175 1.90 7.12 27.00
CA GLU A 175 2.27 5.72 26.68
C GLU A 175 3.70 5.45 27.18
N PRO A 176 3.98 4.29 27.79
CA PRO A 176 5.34 3.90 28.13
C PRO A 176 6.14 3.63 26.85
N MET A 177 7.33 4.22 26.76
CA MET A 177 8.28 4.11 25.62
C MET A 177 9.73 4.24 26.16
N ASN A 178 10.03 3.45 27.19
CA ASN A 178 11.33 3.39 27.88
C ASN A 178 12.19 2.23 27.35
N THR A 179 11.57 1.17 26.84
CA THR A 179 12.23 0.05 26.15
C THR A 179 11.64 -0.15 24.74
N ARG A 180 12.35 -0.93 23.90
CA ARG A 180 11.92 -1.21 22.53
C ARG A 180 10.60 -1.97 22.46
N GLU A 181 10.36 -2.86 23.40
CA GLU A 181 9.14 -3.66 23.51
C GLU A 181 7.93 -2.78 23.86
N GLU A 182 8.12 -1.79 24.75
CA GLU A 182 7.12 -0.77 25.06
C GLU A 182 6.82 0.10 23.83
N THR A 183 7.84 0.57 23.12
CA THR A 183 7.69 1.34 21.87
C THR A 183 6.95 0.54 20.79
N TYR A 184 7.30 -0.73 20.58
CA TYR A 184 6.58 -1.60 19.65
C TYR A 184 5.11 -1.81 20.10
N ALA A 185 4.83 -1.88 21.40
CA ALA A 185 3.46 -1.93 21.91
C ALA A 185 2.70 -0.62 21.66
N ALA A 186 3.31 0.54 21.89
CA ALA A 186 2.74 1.86 21.60
C ALA A 186 2.45 2.04 20.10
N ILE A 187 3.37 1.60 19.22
CA ILE A 187 3.15 1.58 17.77
C ILE A 187 1.99 0.64 17.41
N ARG A 188 1.95 -0.60 17.92
CA ARG A 188 0.83 -1.53 17.68
C ARG A 188 -0.52 -0.95 18.11
N LYS A 189 -0.58 -0.32 19.29
CA LYS A 189 -1.77 0.37 19.83
C LYS A 189 -2.23 1.51 18.92
N MET A 190 -1.28 2.31 18.44
CA MET A 190 -1.51 3.39 17.47
C MET A 190 -2.06 2.86 16.13
N LEU A 191 -1.56 1.74 15.62
CA LEU A 191 -2.07 1.17 14.37
C LEU A 191 -3.44 0.48 14.53
N ALA A 192 -3.72 -0.10 15.70
CA ALA A 192 -5.00 -0.72 16.00
C ALA A 192 -6.17 0.30 15.98
N SER A 193 -5.93 1.55 16.39
CA SER A 193 -6.97 2.60 16.41
C SER A 193 -7.49 2.98 15.02
N LEU A 194 -6.71 2.72 13.95
CA LEU A 194 -7.12 2.96 12.56
C LEU A 194 -8.21 1.98 12.07
N ASN A 195 -8.45 0.88 12.79
CA ASN A 195 -9.38 -0.20 12.42
C ASN A 195 -9.15 -0.80 11.01
N ASP A 196 -7.94 -0.68 10.47
CA ASP A 196 -7.52 -1.32 9.22
C ASP A 196 -6.71 -2.58 9.53
N PRO A 197 -7.17 -3.79 9.15
CA PRO A 197 -6.47 -5.02 9.52
C PRO A 197 -5.19 -5.26 8.69
N PHE A 198 -5.03 -4.54 7.57
CA PHE A 198 -3.86 -4.61 6.70
C PHE A 198 -2.70 -3.68 7.12
N THR A 199 -3.00 -2.56 7.79
CA THR A 199 -1.97 -1.66 8.34
C THR A 199 -1.39 -2.25 9.62
N ARG A 200 -0.13 -2.69 9.58
CA ARG A 200 0.52 -3.50 10.63
C ARG A 200 2.00 -3.16 10.80
N PHE A 201 2.45 -3.24 12.05
CA PHE A 201 3.85 -3.18 12.42
C PHE A 201 4.50 -4.56 12.34
N LEU A 202 5.74 -4.61 11.88
CA LEU A 202 6.55 -5.81 11.69
C LEU A 202 7.89 -5.62 12.40
N GLU A 203 8.15 -6.41 13.44
CA GLU A 203 9.43 -6.41 14.14
C GLU A 203 10.58 -6.84 13.20
N PRO A 204 11.85 -6.46 13.47
CA PRO A 204 12.94 -6.56 12.49
C PRO A 204 13.10 -7.94 11.83
N GLU A 205 13.05 -9.01 12.61
CA GLU A 205 13.16 -10.38 12.07
C GLU A 205 11.93 -10.79 11.23
N LYS A 206 10.72 -10.32 11.57
CA LYS A 206 9.51 -10.55 10.75
C LYS A 206 9.53 -9.77 9.44
N PHE A 207 10.00 -8.51 9.48
CA PHE A 207 10.17 -7.71 8.26
C PHE A 207 11.27 -8.27 7.34
N LYS A 208 12.39 -8.72 7.92
CA LYS A 208 13.47 -9.43 7.24
C LYS A 208 12.99 -10.75 6.63
N SER A 209 12.23 -11.55 7.37
CA SER A 209 11.60 -12.79 6.89
C SER A 209 10.67 -12.51 5.70
N LEU A 210 9.78 -11.51 5.80
CA LEU A 210 8.89 -11.08 4.70
C LEU A 210 9.65 -10.69 3.43
N ARG A 211 10.79 -9.98 3.57
CA ARG A 211 11.66 -9.59 2.45
C ARG A 211 12.40 -10.77 1.82
N SER A 212 12.82 -11.75 2.62
CA SER A 212 13.46 -12.98 2.10
C SER A 212 12.44 -13.92 1.44
N GLY A 213 11.25 -14.08 2.03
CA GLY A 213 10.18 -14.93 1.50
C GLY A 213 9.63 -14.47 0.14
N THR A 214 9.76 -13.18 -0.18
CA THR A 214 9.44 -12.63 -1.52
C THR A 214 10.55 -12.80 -2.56
N GLN A 215 11.71 -13.36 -2.18
CA GLN A 215 12.86 -13.61 -3.06
C GLN A 215 13.14 -15.09 -3.32
N GLY A 216 12.48 -15.99 -2.59
CA GLY A 216 12.62 -17.45 -2.74
C GLY A 216 11.36 -18.12 -3.32
N ALA A 217 11.48 -19.40 -3.66
CA ALA A 217 10.31 -20.24 -3.88
C ALA A 217 9.64 -20.56 -2.54
N LEU A 218 8.34 -20.34 -2.44
CA LEU A 218 7.58 -20.50 -1.19
C LEU A 218 7.35 -21.98 -0.87
N THR A 219 8.02 -22.46 0.18
CA THR A 219 7.72 -23.77 0.80
C THR A 219 6.65 -23.60 1.86
N GLY A 220 5.57 -24.40 1.78
CA GLY A 220 4.43 -24.31 2.67
C GLY A 220 3.26 -25.17 2.18
N VAL A 221 2.05 -24.84 2.61
CA VAL A 221 0.83 -25.61 2.26
C VAL A 221 0.06 -25.10 1.03
N GLY A 222 0.55 -24.05 0.38
CA GLY A 222 -0.09 -23.50 -0.83
C GLY A 222 -1.39 -22.74 -0.59
N LEU A 223 -1.56 -22.09 0.57
CA LEU A 223 -2.72 -21.24 0.87
C LEU A 223 -2.43 -19.76 0.61
N SER A 224 -3.40 -19.08 0.00
CA SER A 224 -3.52 -17.61 0.00
C SER A 224 -4.61 -17.21 0.99
N ILE A 225 -4.29 -16.30 1.92
CA ILE A 225 -5.13 -15.97 3.08
C ILE A 225 -5.46 -14.48 3.15
N GLY A 226 -6.56 -14.17 3.83
CA GLY A 226 -7.04 -12.81 4.07
C GLY A 226 -7.86 -12.70 5.36
N TYR A 227 -8.40 -11.51 5.60
CA TYR A 227 -9.38 -11.26 6.65
C TYR A 227 -10.80 -11.36 6.08
N PRO A 228 -11.81 -11.80 6.85
CA PRO A 228 -13.21 -11.79 6.42
C PRO A 228 -13.68 -10.39 5.97
N THR A 229 -14.45 -10.32 4.88
CA THR A 229 -14.91 -9.05 4.27
C THR A 229 -16.35 -8.67 4.64
N GLY A 230 -17.13 -9.56 5.25
CA GLY A 230 -18.51 -9.29 5.68
C GLY A 230 -18.60 -8.45 6.96
N THR A 231 -19.65 -7.62 7.08
CA THR A 231 -19.86 -6.70 8.22
C THR A 231 -20.48 -7.35 9.45
N ASP A 232 -21.31 -8.38 9.28
CA ASP A 232 -22.20 -8.90 10.32
C ASP A 232 -21.97 -10.40 10.56
N GLY A 233 -21.76 -10.79 11.82
CA GLY A 233 -21.53 -12.19 12.20
C GLY A 233 -20.29 -12.85 11.59
N SER A 234 -19.39 -12.07 10.98
CA SER A 234 -18.20 -12.58 10.28
C SER A 234 -17.40 -13.55 11.17
N PRO A 235 -17.10 -14.77 10.69
CA PRO A 235 -16.45 -15.79 11.48
C PRO A 235 -15.05 -15.33 11.91
N ALA A 236 -14.83 -15.23 13.22
CA ALA A 236 -13.50 -14.94 13.77
C ALA A 236 -12.50 -16.02 13.31
N GLY A 237 -11.31 -15.56 12.91
CA GLY A 237 -10.27 -16.36 12.26
C GLY A 237 -9.78 -15.69 10.97
N LEU A 238 -9.05 -16.46 10.15
CA LEU A 238 -8.53 -16.02 8.86
C LEU A 238 -9.22 -16.79 7.73
N VAL A 239 -9.56 -16.13 6.63
CA VAL A 239 -10.25 -16.76 5.49
C VAL A 239 -9.27 -17.18 4.41
N VAL A 240 -9.49 -18.35 3.83
CA VAL A 240 -8.80 -18.82 2.63
C VAL A 240 -9.34 -18.04 1.43
N ILE A 241 -8.48 -17.25 0.79
CA ILE A 241 -8.81 -16.61 -0.50
C ILE A 241 -8.78 -17.69 -1.57
N SER A 242 -7.69 -18.45 -1.68
CA SER A 242 -7.64 -19.64 -2.52
C SER A 242 -6.52 -20.62 -2.12
N ALA A 243 -6.66 -21.87 -2.56
CA ALA A 243 -5.62 -22.88 -2.49
C ALA A 243 -4.94 -23.03 -3.87
N ALA A 244 -3.61 -23.11 -3.88
CA ALA A 244 -2.81 -23.25 -5.09
C ALA A 244 -3.12 -24.60 -5.78
N PRO A 245 -3.49 -24.62 -7.09
CA PRO A 245 -3.94 -25.84 -7.76
C PRO A 245 -2.92 -26.98 -7.68
N GLY A 246 -3.34 -28.09 -7.07
CA GLY A 246 -2.51 -29.30 -6.89
C GLY A 246 -1.52 -29.26 -5.71
N GLY A 247 -1.39 -28.14 -4.99
CA GLY A 247 -0.61 -28.03 -3.76
C GLY A 247 -1.30 -28.68 -2.54
N PRO A 248 -0.65 -28.73 -1.35
CA PRO A 248 -1.11 -29.55 -0.23
C PRO A 248 -2.54 -29.26 0.24
N ALA A 249 -2.87 -27.98 0.43
CA ALA A 249 -4.22 -27.57 0.81
C ALA A 249 -5.28 -27.88 -0.25
N SER A 250 -4.93 -27.76 -1.54
CA SER A 250 -5.82 -28.11 -2.66
C SER A 250 -6.07 -29.61 -2.72
N ARG A 251 -5.06 -30.45 -2.48
CA ARG A 251 -5.21 -31.92 -2.41
C ARG A 251 -5.99 -32.38 -1.17
N ALA A 252 -5.92 -31.63 -0.07
CA ALA A 252 -6.71 -31.85 1.14
C ALA A 252 -8.15 -31.31 1.06
N GLY A 253 -8.57 -30.76 -0.08
CA GLY A 253 -9.94 -30.30 -0.29
C GLY A 253 -10.31 -29.00 0.43
N ILE A 254 -9.32 -28.16 0.79
CA ILE A 254 -9.57 -26.81 1.32
C ILE A 254 -10.01 -25.89 0.18
N LEU A 255 -11.09 -25.13 0.40
CA LEU A 255 -11.76 -24.31 -0.60
C LEU A 255 -11.67 -22.81 -0.32
N SER A 256 -11.78 -22.02 -1.39
CA SER A 256 -11.94 -20.56 -1.33
C SER A 256 -13.19 -20.19 -0.53
N GLY A 257 -13.01 -19.44 0.56
CA GLY A 257 -14.06 -19.11 1.54
C GLY A 257 -14.06 -19.96 2.82
N ASP A 258 -13.26 -21.03 2.89
CA ASP A 258 -13.05 -21.76 4.15
C ASP A 258 -12.37 -20.86 5.20
N VAL A 259 -12.67 -21.08 6.48
CA VAL A 259 -12.11 -20.30 7.60
C VAL A 259 -11.09 -21.13 8.36
N ILE A 260 -9.85 -20.69 8.38
CA ILE A 260 -8.82 -21.20 9.30
C ILE A 260 -9.24 -20.78 10.72
N LEU A 261 -9.34 -21.75 11.63
CA LEU A 261 -9.60 -21.55 13.06
C LEU A 261 -8.30 -21.63 13.87
N ALA A 262 -7.46 -22.63 13.59
CA ALA A 262 -6.18 -22.82 14.28
C ALA A 262 -5.07 -23.31 13.32
N ILE A 263 -3.83 -22.95 13.63
CA ILE A 263 -2.61 -23.40 12.95
C ILE A 263 -1.66 -23.95 14.03
N GLY A 264 -1.49 -25.27 14.04
CA GLY A 264 -1.09 -26.01 15.25
C GLY A 264 -2.07 -25.74 16.39
N ASP A 265 -1.57 -25.69 17.63
CA ASP A 265 -2.37 -25.39 18.83
C ASP A 265 -2.81 -23.91 18.93
N THR A 266 -2.42 -23.06 17.98
CA THR A 266 -2.65 -21.62 18.07
C THR A 266 -3.87 -21.17 17.28
N ARG A 267 -4.88 -20.68 18.01
CA ARG A 267 -6.07 -19.99 17.51
C ARG A 267 -5.74 -18.76 16.66
N THR A 268 -6.57 -18.50 15.65
CA THR A 268 -6.33 -17.47 14.62
C THR A 268 -7.21 -16.23 14.77
N GLU A 269 -8.19 -16.24 15.67
CA GLU A 269 -9.17 -15.16 15.89
C GLU A 269 -8.54 -13.78 16.16
N SER A 270 -7.32 -13.76 16.70
CA SER A 270 -6.52 -12.54 16.95
C SER A 270 -5.18 -12.53 16.19
N MET A 271 -4.95 -13.46 15.27
CA MET A 271 -3.67 -13.65 14.57
C MET A 271 -3.59 -12.74 13.32
N GLY A 272 -2.44 -12.06 13.13
CA GLY A 272 -2.20 -11.31 11.90
C GLY A 272 -1.88 -12.23 10.72
N ILE A 273 -2.24 -11.81 9.50
CA ILE A 273 -1.91 -12.56 8.27
C ILE A 273 -0.41 -12.88 8.12
N TYR A 274 0.47 -12.04 8.67
CA TYR A 274 1.92 -12.28 8.65
C TYR A 274 2.34 -13.38 9.64
N ASP A 275 1.78 -13.41 10.84
CA ASP A 275 2.03 -14.46 11.85
C ASP A 275 1.49 -15.81 11.36
N ALA A 276 0.33 -15.79 10.68
CA ALA A 276 -0.24 -16.96 10.04
C ALA A 276 0.62 -17.46 8.87
N ALA A 277 1.10 -16.56 8.01
CA ALA A 277 2.01 -16.92 6.91
C ALA A 277 3.32 -17.56 7.42
N GLU A 278 3.91 -17.00 8.49
CA GLU A 278 5.09 -17.56 9.16
C GLU A 278 4.85 -18.99 9.68
N ARG A 279 3.66 -19.28 10.23
CA ARG A 279 3.28 -20.61 10.73
C ARG A 279 2.90 -21.62 9.65
N LEU A 280 2.30 -21.16 8.55
CA LEU A 280 1.96 -21.99 7.38
C LEU A 280 3.19 -22.34 6.53
N GLN A 281 4.22 -21.49 6.54
CA GLN A 281 5.54 -21.75 5.98
C GLN A 281 6.41 -22.56 6.94
N GLY A 282 7.54 -23.06 6.44
CA GLY A 282 8.46 -23.92 7.20
C GLY A 282 9.25 -24.87 6.29
N PRO A 283 10.07 -25.77 6.85
CA PRO A 283 10.89 -26.71 6.08
C PRO A 283 10.07 -27.64 5.17
N GLU A 284 10.65 -28.00 4.03
CA GLU A 284 10.04 -28.96 3.10
C GLU A 284 9.95 -30.36 3.74
N GLY A 285 8.82 -31.05 3.55
CA GLY A 285 8.52 -32.32 4.23
C GLY A 285 8.04 -32.20 5.67
N SER A 286 8.05 -31.01 6.29
CA SER A 286 7.55 -30.84 7.67
C SER A 286 6.01 -30.75 7.73
N PRO A 287 5.35 -31.32 8.75
CA PRO A 287 3.90 -31.26 8.90
C PRO A 287 3.43 -29.92 9.52
N VAL A 288 2.17 -29.56 9.25
CA VAL A 288 1.41 -28.54 9.98
C VAL A 288 -0.05 -28.97 10.10
N GLU A 289 -0.56 -28.94 11.33
CA GLU A 289 -1.97 -29.18 11.61
C GLU A 289 -2.78 -27.91 11.37
N LEU A 290 -3.87 -28.03 10.61
CA LEU A 290 -4.86 -26.98 10.44
C LEU A 290 -6.21 -27.43 10.98
N THR A 291 -6.88 -26.55 11.73
CA THR A 291 -8.31 -26.68 11.99
C THR A 291 -9.05 -25.70 11.10
N ILE A 292 -9.84 -26.23 10.16
CA ILE A 292 -10.56 -25.48 9.13
C ILE A 292 -12.06 -25.64 9.34
N ARG A 293 -12.83 -24.54 9.27
CA ARG A 293 -14.29 -24.57 9.11
C ARG A 293 -14.64 -24.42 7.65
N SER A 294 -15.41 -25.37 7.12
CA SER A 294 -15.82 -25.46 5.73
C SER A 294 -17.35 -25.57 5.68
N GLY A 295 -18.01 -24.42 5.49
CA GLY A 295 -19.45 -24.30 5.74
C GLY A 295 -19.80 -24.64 7.20
N PRO A 296 -20.70 -25.61 7.46
CA PRO A 296 -21.02 -26.06 8.83
C PRO A 296 -20.00 -27.06 9.41
N GLU A 297 -19.13 -27.65 8.58
CA GLU A 297 -18.19 -28.68 9.01
C GLU A 297 -16.93 -28.08 9.63
N ILE A 298 -16.34 -28.77 10.61
CA ILE A 298 -14.98 -28.51 11.10
C ILE A 298 -14.10 -29.71 10.73
N LYS A 299 -12.97 -29.44 10.09
CA LYS A 299 -12.02 -30.40 9.54
C LYS A 299 -10.67 -30.19 10.22
N HIS A 300 -10.08 -31.25 10.76
CA HIS A 300 -8.70 -31.26 11.24
C HIS A 300 -7.83 -31.93 10.17
N LEU A 301 -6.81 -31.20 9.69
CA LEU A 301 -6.05 -31.57 8.50
C LEU A 301 -4.54 -31.44 8.77
N SER A 302 -3.85 -32.58 8.79
CA SER A 302 -2.39 -32.63 8.77
C SER A 302 -1.88 -32.43 7.35
N LEU A 303 -1.19 -31.31 7.09
CA LEU A 303 -0.63 -30.99 5.78
C LEU A 303 0.89 -31.04 5.80
N ILE A 304 1.48 -31.73 4.83
CA ILE A 304 2.93 -31.69 4.61
C ILE A 304 3.27 -30.44 3.78
N ARG A 305 4.26 -29.66 4.22
CA ARG A 305 4.78 -28.49 3.49
C ARG A 305 5.63 -28.93 2.30
N GLU A 306 5.40 -28.34 1.13
CA GLU A 306 6.16 -28.59 -0.10
C GLU A 306 6.47 -27.28 -0.84
N ARG A 307 7.41 -27.32 -1.78
CA ARG A 307 7.63 -26.25 -2.74
C ARG A 307 6.50 -26.24 -3.78
N VAL A 308 5.57 -25.30 -3.65
CA VAL A 308 4.45 -25.17 -4.58
C VAL A 308 4.88 -24.45 -5.86
N SER A 309 4.84 -25.15 -7.00
CA SER A 309 5.15 -24.57 -8.31
C SER A 309 3.94 -23.86 -8.89
N LEU A 310 4.05 -22.54 -9.07
CA LEU A 310 3.00 -21.70 -9.64
C LEU A 310 3.22 -21.50 -11.16
N ASN A 311 2.89 -22.50 -11.97
CA ASN A 311 2.69 -22.26 -13.41
C ASN A 311 1.45 -21.34 -13.55
N PRO A 312 1.60 -20.10 -14.07
CA PRO A 312 0.52 -19.12 -14.06
C PRO A 312 -0.62 -19.47 -15.02
N VAL A 313 -0.41 -20.29 -16.06
CA VAL A 313 -1.41 -20.51 -17.11
C VAL A 313 -1.58 -21.99 -17.44
N LYS A 314 -2.84 -22.40 -17.58
CA LYS A 314 -3.26 -23.60 -18.31
C LYS A 314 -4.15 -23.18 -19.47
N SER A 315 -4.06 -23.87 -20.60
CA SER A 315 -4.91 -23.59 -21.77
C SER A 315 -5.33 -24.84 -22.51
N LYS A 316 -6.56 -24.87 -23.04
CA LYS A 316 -7.09 -25.97 -23.84
C LYS A 316 -8.11 -25.47 -24.86
N LEU A 317 -8.13 -26.12 -26.02
CA LEU A 317 -9.14 -25.90 -27.06
C LEU A 317 -10.32 -26.85 -26.83
N CYS A 318 -11.53 -26.32 -26.67
CA CYS A 318 -12.77 -27.08 -26.58
C CYS A 318 -13.55 -26.94 -27.89
N GLN A 319 -14.09 -28.04 -28.42
CA GLN A 319 -15.01 -28.02 -29.56
C GLN A 319 -16.44 -28.17 -29.04
N ILE A 320 -17.33 -27.24 -29.41
CA ILE A 320 -18.77 -27.37 -29.17
C ILE A 320 -19.38 -28.21 -30.30
N PRO A 321 -20.31 -29.14 -30.03
CA PRO A 321 -21.02 -29.91 -31.05
C PRO A 321 -21.76 -28.98 -32.02
N GLY A 322 -21.57 -29.20 -33.32
CA GLY A 322 -22.23 -28.45 -34.38
C GLY A 322 -22.45 -29.30 -35.63
N SER A 323 -23.34 -28.84 -36.51
CA SER A 323 -23.67 -29.55 -37.75
C SER A 323 -22.58 -29.36 -38.82
N GLY A 324 -21.51 -30.16 -38.75
CA GLY A 324 -20.50 -30.26 -39.80
C GLY A 324 -19.13 -29.67 -39.44
N LYS A 325 -18.39 -29.20 -40.46
CA LYS A 325 -17.01 -28.73 -40.32
C LYS A 325 -16.86 -27.44 -39.48
N ASP A 326 -17.93 -26.67 -39.36
CA ASP A 326 -17.92 -25.35 -38.71
C ASP A 326 -18.28 -25.43 -37.20
N SER A 327 -17.98 -26.57 -36.57
CA SER A 327 -18.17 -26.81 -35.12
C SER A 327 -17.26 -25.84 -34.32
N PRO A 328 -17.83 -24.86 -33.58
CA PRO A 328 -17.06 -23.73 -33.10
C PRO A 328 -16.16 -24.08 -31.91
N LYS A 329 -14.99 -23.44 -31.88
CA LYS A 329 -13.90 -23.77 -30.94
C LYS A 329 -13.70 -22.67 -29.92
N ILE A 330 -13.81 -23.01 -28.63
CA ILE A 330 -13.54 -22.12 -27.52
C ILE A 330 -12.12 -22.35 -26.99
N GLY A 331 -11.34 -21.29 -26.88
CA GLY A 331 -10.05 -21.28 -26.22
C GLY A 331 -10.22 -21.01 -24.73
N TYR A 332 -10.17 -22.08 -23.92
CA TYR A 332 -10.16 -21.97 -22.47
C TYR A 332 -8.75 -21.62 -21.99
N ILE A 333 -8.62 -20.56 -21.20
CA ILE A 333 -7.38 -20.10 -20.57
C ILE A 333 -7.66 -19.92 -19.08
N LYS A 334 -7.07 -20.77 -18.22
CA LYS A 334 -7.12 -20.59 -16.76
C LYS A 334 -5.85 -19.92 -16.29
N LEU A 335 -5.99 -18.69 -15.77
CA LEU A 335 -4.90 -17.91 -15.18
C LEU A 335 -4.94 -18.11 -13.66
N THR A 336 -3.95 -18.80 -13.11
CA THR A 336 -3.90 -19.26 -11.71
C THR A 336 -3.25 -18.26 -10.76
N SER A 337 -2.32 -17.43 -11.26
CA SER A 337 -1.60 -16.43 -10.47
C SER A 337 -0.95 -15.36 -11.38
N PHE A 338 -0.84 -14.14 -10.87
CA PHE A 338 -0.12 -13.04 -11.52
C PHE A 338 1.33 -13.01 -11.06
N ASN A 339 2.20 -13.81 -11.69
CA ASN A 339 3.65 -13.81 -11.47
C ASN A 339 4.40 -13.27 -12.70
N GLN A 340 5.73 -13.09 -12.61
CA GLN A 340 6.57 -12.44 -13.64
C GLN A 340 6.50 -13.08 -15.04
N ASN A 341 5.95 -14.29 -15.18
CA ASN A 341 5.80 -14.99 -16.44
C ASN A 341 4.34 -14.98 -16.95
N ALA A 342 3.39 -14.44 -16.20
CA ALA A 342 1.96 -14.58 -16.45
C ALA A 342 1.51 -13.90 -17.75
N SER A 343 1.89 -12.63 -17.97
CA SER A 343 1.56 -11.92 -19.22
C SER A 343 2.19 -12.57 -20.45
N GLY A 344 3.39 -13.14 -20.33
CA GLY A 344 4.02 -13.94 -21.38
C GLY A 344 3.26 -15.23 -21.69
N ALA A 345 2.93 -16.02 -20.66
CA ALA A 345 2.23 -17.28 -20.81
C ALA A 345 0.79 -17.12 -21.34
N VAL A 346 0.09 -16.01 -21.02
CA VAL A 346 -1.21 -15.69 -21.64
C VAL A 346 -1.06 -15.38 -23.12
N LYS A 347 -0.03 -14.62 -23.53
CA LYS A 347 0.26 -14.32 -24.95
C LYS A 347 0.59 -15.58 -25.73
N GLU A 348 1.37 -16.50 -25.15
CA GLU A 348 1.69 -17.80 -25.73
C GLU A 348 0.43 -18.68 -25.89
N ALA A 349 -0.39 -18.81 -24.84
CA ALA A 349 -1.64 -19.56 -24.88
C ALA A 349 -2.58 -19.06 -25.99
N ILE A 350 -2.73 -17.74 -26.14
CA ILE A 350 -3.52 -17.12 -27.22
C ILE A 350 -2.95 -17.48 -28.61
N GLY A 351 -1.63 -17.41 -28.79
CA GLY A 351 -0.97 -17.77 -30.05
C GLY A 351 -1.16 -19.25 -30.43
N ASN A 352 -1.03 -20.14 -29.46
CA ASN A 352 -1.23 -21.58 -29.63
C ASN A 352 -2.70 -21.92 -29.95
N LEU A 353 -3.66 -21.28 -29.28
CA LEU A 353 -5.10 -21.47 -29.54
C LEU A 353 -5.50 -20.91 -30.92
N ARG A 354 -5.00 -19.74 -31.31
CA ARG A 354 -5.21 -19.16 -32.66
C ARG A 354 -4.66 -20.01 -33.79
N SER A 355 -3.49 -20.61 -33.59
CA SER A 355 -2.89 -21.55 -34.55
C SER A 355 -3.76 -22.79 -34.83
N ASN A 356 -4.74 -23.08 -33.97
CA ASN A 356 -5.73 -24.15 -34.14
C ASN A 356 -7.13 -23.63 -34.58
N SER A 357 -7.21 -22.37 -35.02
CA SER A 357 -8.42 -21.64 -35.45
C SER A 357 -9.51 -21.63 -34.36
N VAL A 358 -9.26 -20.85 -33.31
CA VAL A 358 -10.19 -20.56 -32.21
C VAL A 358 -11.20 -19.47 -32.61
N ASP A 359 -12.46 -19.60 -32.19
CA ASP A 359 -13.54 -18.66 -32.49
C ASP A 359 -13.80 -17.63 -31.37
N ALA A 360 -13.53 -18.01 -30.12
CA ALA A 360 -13.80 -17.22 -28.92
C ALA A 360 -12.95 -17.71 -27.73
N PHE A 361 -12.75 -16.85 -26.72
CA PHE A 361 -11.97 -17.17 -25.52
C PHE A 361 -12.82 -17.19 -24.25
N VAL A 362 -12.43 -18.05 -23.31
CA VAL A 362 -12.92 -18.04 -21.92
C VAL A 362 -11.73 -17.92 -20.99
N LEU A 363 -11.65 -16.81 -20.27
CA LEU A 363 -10.59 -16.52 -19.30
C LEU A 363 -11.09 -16.86 -17.89
N ASP A 364 -10.60 -17.96 -17.33
CA ASP A 364 -10.95 -18.38 -15.98
C ASP A 364 -9.99 -17.79 -14.94
N LEU A 365 -10.54 -16.93 -14.07
CA LEU A 365 -9.89 -16.28 -12.93
C LEU A 365 -10.37 -16.84 -11.58
N ARG A 366 -11.17 -17.92 -11.58
CA ARG A 366 -11.66 -18.56 -10.34
C ARG A 366 -10.51 -19.16 -9.55
N ASP A 367 -10.53 -18.90 -8.25
CA ASP A 367 -9.51 -19.29 -7.27
C ASP A 367 -8.12 -18.65 -7.52
N ASN A 368 -8.03 -17.58 -8.33
CA ASN A 368 -6.83 -16.77 -8.49
C ASN A 368 -6.86 -15.56 -7.56
N SER A 369 -6.10 -15.64 -6.46
CA SER A 369 -6.00 -14.60 -5.43
C SER A 369 -5.16 -13.37 -5.80
N GLY A 370 -4.72 -13.26 -7.07
CA GLY A 370 -4.00 -12.12 -7.63
C GLY A 370 -2.49 -12.36 -7.72
N GLY A 371 -1.72 -11.33 -7.35
CA GLY A 371 -0.26 -11.33 -7.42
C GLY A 371 0.29 -9.96 -7.79
N LEU A 372 1.24 -9.91 -8.73
CA LEU A 372 1.89 -8.71 -9.21
C LEU A 372 0.90 -7.80 -9.96
N PHE A 373 0.61 -6.63 -9.38
CA PHE A 373 -0.21 -5.59 -10.00
C PHE A 373 0.18 -5.25 -11.45
N PRO A 374 1.47 -5.07 -11.83
CA PRO A 374 1.86 -4.78 -13.20
C PRO A 374 1.44 -5.86 -14.22
N GLU A 375 1.46 -7.14 -13.84
CA GLU A 375 0.99 -8.23 -14.71
C GLU A 375 -0.54 -8.16 -14.92
N GLY A 376 -1.29 -7.63 -13.94
CA GLY A 376 -2.72 -7.33 -14.10
C GLY A 376 -2.96 -6.30 -15.20
N ILE A 377 -2.17 -5.22 -15.21
CA ILE A 377 -2.23 -4.17 -16.24
C ILE A 377 -1.79 -4.72 -17.61
N GLU A 378 -0.66 -5.42 -17.67
CA GLU A 378 -0.14 -5.95 -18.94
C GLU A 378 -1.01 -7.09 -19.52
N ILE A 379 -1.72 -7.86 -18.69
CA ILE A 379 -2.73 -8.81 -19.17
C ILE A 379 -4.01 -8.10 -19.61
N ALA A 380 -4.46 -7.04 -18.93
CA ALA A 380 -5.61 -6.26 -19.39
C ALA A 380 -5.35 -5.65 -20.78
N LYS A 381 -4.14 -5.12 -21.03
CA LYS A 381 -3.70 -4.63 -22.34
C LYS A 381 -3.65 -5.69 -23.45
N ILE A 382 -3.60 -7.00 -23.15
CA ILE A 382 -3.70 -8.06 -24.18
C ILE A 382 -5.07 -8.01 -24.86
N TRP A 383 -6.12 -7.71 -24.09
CA TRP A 383 -7.53 -7.82 -24.48
C TRP A 383 -8.18 -6.47 -24.81
N LEU A 384 -7.67 -5.37 -24.26
CA LEU A 384 -8.21 -4.02 -24.45
C LEU A 384 -7.35 -3.21 -25.42
N ASP A 385 -7.92 -2.80 -26.56
CA ASP A 385 -7.29 -1.80 -27.42
C ASP A 385 -7.10 -0.48 -26.68
N LYS A 386 -8.20 0.02 -26.08
CA LYS A 386 -8.28 1.33 -25.44
C LYS A 386 -9.19 1.33 -24.21
N GLY A 387 -8.98 2.30 -23.34
CA GLY A 387 -9.82 2.56 -22.16
C GLY A 387 -9.08 2.35 -20.85
N VAL A 388 -9.63 2.92 -19.77
CA VAL A 388 -9.06 2.81 -18.42
C VAL A 388 -9.15 1.36 -17.95
N ILE A 389 -8.09 0.87 -17.33
CA ILE A 389 -8.00 -0.45 -16.69
C ILE A 389 -8.37 -0.31 -15.21
N VAL A 390 -7.79 0.66 -14.51
CA VAL A 390 -8.01 0.89 -13.07
C VAL A 390 -7.60 2.30 -12.64
N TYR A 391 -8.32 2.86 -11.67
CA TYR A 391 -7.90 4.06 -10.95
C TYR A 391 -7.27 3.70 -9.60
N ILE A 392 -6.20 4.41 -9.23
CA ILE A 392 -5.60 4.33 -7.90
C ILE A 392 -6.06 5.53 -7.09
N CYS A 393 -6.84 5.31 -6.03
CA CYS A 393 -7.46 6.39 -5.27
C CYS A 393 -6.96 6.46 -3.82
N ASP A 394 -6.90 7.67 -3.25
CA ASP A 394 -6.82 7.90 -1.80
C ASP A 394 -7.94 8.87 -1.35
N SER A 395 -7.97 9.26 -0.07
CA SER A 395 -9.01 10.16 0.47
C SER A 395 -9.01 11.59 -0.13
N ARG A 396 -8.07 11.92 -1.03
CA ARG A 396 -8.05 13.15 -1.83
C ARG A 396 -8.59 12.96 -3.26
N GLY A 397 -8.98 11.74 -3.64
CA GLY A 397 -9.46 11.39 -4.98
C GLY A 397 -8.50 10.48 -5.76
N VAL A 398 -8.60 10.52 -7.09
CA VAL A 398 -7.72 9.78 -8.01
C VAL A 398 -6.28 10.30 -7.90
N ARG A 399 -5.34 9.37 -7.70
CA ARG A 399 -3.89 9.62 -7.57
C ARG A 399 -3.14 9.23 -8.85
N ASP A 400 -3.44 8.05 -9.39
CA ASP A 400 -2.89 7.55 -10.66
C ASP A 400 -4.01 6.88 -11.49
N ILE A 401 -3.79 6.79 -12.80
CA ILE A 401 -4.68 6.10 -13.76
C ILE A 401 -3.81 5.11 -14.54
N TYR A 402 -4.33 3.92 -14.81
CA TYR A 402 -3.72 2.96 -15.74
C TYR A 402 -4.72 2.58 -16.81
N ASP A 403 -4.31 2.61 -18.08
CA ASP A 403 -5.16 2.45 -19.25
C ASP A 403 -4.44 1.72 -20.41
N ALA A 404 -5.16 1.53 -21.52
CA ALA A 404 -4.65 0.98 -22.77
C ALA A 404 -4.59 2.07 -23.87
N GLU A 405 -3.45 2.17 -24.55
CA GLU A 405 -3.11 3.25 -25.50
C GLU A 405 -3.19 2.82 -26.98
N GLY A 406 -4.17 2.01 -27.37
CA GLY A 406 -4.57 1.77 -28.77
C GLY A 406 -3.67 0.87 -29.62
N SER A 407 -2.52 0.40 -29.11
CA SER A 407 -1.50 -0.31 -29.92
C SER A 407 -0.91 -1.58 -29.28
N GLY A 408 -1.31 -1.91 -28.04
CA GLY A 408 -0.76 -3.05 -27.29
C GLY A 408 -1.57 -4.35 -27.35
N ALA A 409 -2.81 -4.30 -27.85
CA ALA A 409 -3.72 -5.44 -27.81
C ALA A 409 -3.38 -6.50 -28.84
N ILE A 410 -3.46 -7.76 -28.39
CA ILE A 410 -3.19 -8.93 -29.21
C ILE A 410 -4.50 -9.66 -29.52
N ALA A 411 -5.44 -9.71 -28.58
CA ALA A 411 -6.74 -10.37 -28.68
C ALA A 411 -7.88 -9.41 -28.32
N ALA A 412 -8.05 -8.33 -29.09
CA ALA A 412 -9.16 -7.39 -28.90
C ALA A 412 -10.47 -7.81 -29.59
N SER A 413 -10.39 -8.53 -30.72
CA SER A 413 -11.54 -8.79 -31.60
C SER A 413 -12.39 -9.99 -31.19
N GLU A 414 -11.79 -11.10 -30.74
CA GLU A 414 -12.55 -12.31 -30.44
C GLU A 414 -13.53 -12.14 -29.27
N PRO A 415 -14.71 -12.78 -29.29
CA PRO A 415 -15.60 -12.85 -28.13
C PRO A 415 -14.86 -13.40 -26.91
N LEU A 416 -15.10 -12.80 -25.74
CA LEU A 416 -14.44 -13.12 -24.49
C LEU A 416 -15.49 -13.19 -23.38
N ALA A 417 -15.43 -14.27 -22.59
CA ALA A 417 -16.10 -14.37 -21.29
C ALA A 417 -15.05 -14.51 -20.20
N VAL A 418 -15.31 -13.97 -19.01
CA VAL A 418 -14.43 -14.08 -17.84
C VAL A 418 -15.17 -14.84 -16.74
N LEU A 419 -14.54 -15.87 -16.17
CA LEU A 419 -15.12 -16.63 -15.05
C LEU A 419 -14.48 -16.17 -13.73
N VAL A 420 -15.30 -15.87 -12.73
CA VAL A 420 -14.86 -15.36 -11.41
C VAL A 420 -15.58 -16.07 -10.26
N ASN A 421 -14.98 -16.03 -9.06
CA ASN A 421 -15.63 -16.49 -7.83
C ASN A 421 -15.05 -15.78 -6.59
N LYS A 422 -15.47 -16.18 -5.38
CA LYS A 422 -14.95 -15.64 -4.11
C LYS A 422 -13.42 -15.77 -3.93
N GLY A 423 -12.77 -16.65 -4.67
CA GLY A 423 -11.30 -16.80 -4.67
C GLY A 423 -10.56 -15.96 -5.72
N THR A 424 -11.30 -15.27 -6.60
CA THR A 424 -10.78 -14.20 -7.45
C THR A 424 -10.49 -12.97 -6.57
N ALA A 425 -9.24 -12.51 -6.50
CA ALA A 425 -8.88 -11.36 -5.66
C ALA A 425 -7.81 -10.42 -6.27
N SER A 426 -7.80 -9.16 -5.86
CA SER A 426 -6.78 -8.14 -6.13
C SER A 426 -6.51 -7.95 -7.64
N ALA A 427 -5.32 -8.30 -8.15
CA ALA A 427 -4.99 -8.19 -9.58
C ALA A 427 -6.01 -8.91 -10.50
N SER A 428 -6.63 -9.99 -10.03
CA SER A 428 -7.70 -10.69 -10.74
C SER A 428 -9.01 -9.89 -10.80
N GLU A 429 -9.32 -9.13 -9.76
CA GLU A 429 -10.50 -8.25 -9.69
C GLU A 429 -10.31 -7.01 -10.56
N ILE A 430 -9.09 -6.45 -10.58
CA ILE A 430 -8.69 -5.38 -11.50
C ILE A 430 -8.91 -5.83 -12.96
N LEU A 431 -8.42 -7.01 -13.32
CA LEU A 431 -8.59 -7.56 -14.67
C LEU A 431 -10.07 -7.80 -15.01
N ALA A 432 -10.84 -8.39 -14.09
CA ALA A 432 -12.28 -8.63 -14.29
C ALA A 432 -13.07 -7.31 -14.46
N GLY A 433 -12.85 -6.33 -13.58
CA GLY A 433 -13.49 -5.01 -13.64
C GLY A 433 -13.13 -4.23 -14.90
N ALA A 434 -11.85 -4.24 -15.29
CA ALA A 434 -11.38 -3.62 -16.53
C ALA A 434 -12.09 -4.19 -17.77
N LEU A 435 -12.23 -5.52 -17.86
CA LEU A 435 -12.86 -6.18 -19.00
C LEU A 435 -14.38 -6.00 -19.03
N LYS A 436 -15.03 -5.93 -17.85
CA LYS A 436 -16.48 -5.71 -17.68
C LYS A 436 -16.91 -4.28 -18.01
N ASP A 437 -16.19 -3.30 -17.49
CA ASP A 437 -16.61 -1.89 -17.57
C ASP A 437 -16.37 -1.31 -18.97
N ASN A 438 -15.25 -1.68 -19.62
CA ASN A 438 -14.99 -1.37 -21.03
C ASN A 438 -15.81 -2.22 -22.02
N LYS A 439 -16.76 -3.05 -21.55
CA LYS A 439 -17.62 -3.94 -22.36
C LYS A 439 -16.85 -4.88 -23.29
N ARG A 440 -15.64 -5.26 -22.88
CA ARG A 440 -14.77 -6.19 -23.62
C ARG A 440 -15.19 -7.64 -23.41
N ALA A 441 -15.67 -7.98 -22.22
CA ALA A 441 -16.11 -9.32 -21.83
C ALA A 441 -17.35 -9.29 -20.94
N VAL A 442 -18.07 -10.42 -20.96
CA VAL A 442 -19.15 -10.72 -20.00
C VAL A 442 -18.53 -11.48 -18.82
N VAL A 443 -18.89 -11.12 -17.59
CA VAL A 443 -18.36 -11.76 -16.37
C VAL A 443 -19.38 -12.74 -15.79
N PHE A 444 -18.96 -13.99 -15.58
CA PHE A 444 -19.79 -15.08 -15.06
C PHE A 444 -19.28 -15.61 -13.71
N GLY A 445 -20.19 -15.90 -12.77
CA GLY A 445 -19.87 -16.68 -11.57
C GLY A 445 -20.58 -16.22 -10.31
N GLU A 446 -19.80 -15.95 -9.26
CA GLU A 446 -20.25 -15.32 -8.01
C GLU A 446 -19.37 -14.09 -7.71
N PRO A 447 -19.82 -13.14 -6.86
CA PRO A 447 -19.01 -11.98 -6.49
C PRO A 447 -17.61 -12.35 -5.99
N THR A 448 -16.63 -11.53 -6.34
CA THR A 448 -15.22 -11.73 -5.99
C THR A 448 -14.91 -11.34 -4.55
N PHE A 449 -13.66 -11.53 -4.10
CA PHE A 449 -13.28 -11.41 -2.68
C PHE A 449 -13.51 -10.00 -2.08
N GLY A 450 -13.28 -8.95 -2.87
CA GLY A 450 -13.29 -7.56 -2.43
C GLY A 450 -11.94 -7.06 -1.89
N LYS A 451 -10.81 -7.45 -2.50
CA LYS A 451 -9.44 -7.08 -2.05
C LYS A 451 -8.93 -5.82 -2.74
N GLY A 452 -9.66 -4.71 -2.54
CA GLY A 452 -9.41 -3.42 -3.20
C GLY A 452 -8.26 -2.58 -2.63
N LYS A 453 -7.84 -2.81 -1.38
CA LYS A 453 -6.77 -2.02 -0.73
C LYS A 453 -5.35 -2.34 -1.20
N ILE A 454 -4.54 -1.31 -1.33
CA ILE A 454 -3.12 -1.36 -1.68
C ILE A 454 -2.25 -1.09 -0.45
N GLN A 455 -1.41 -2.06 -0.07
CA GLN A 455 -0.39 -1.85 0.95
C GLN A 455 0.96 -1.47 0.33
N SER A 456 1.68 -0.57 1.00
CA SER A 456 3.13 -0.37 0.81
C SER A 456 3.85 -0.71 2.11
N VAL A 457 5.06 -1.27 2.00
CA VAL A 457 5.87 -1.62 3.19
C VAL A 457 7.03 -0.64 3.33
N PHE A 458 7.06 0.04 4.46
CA PHE A 458 8.07 1.03 4.82
C PHE A 458 9.03 0.41 5.84
N GLN A 459 10.34 0.61 5.68
CA GLN A 459 11.35 0.25 6.68
C GLN A 459 11.54 1.42 7.65
N LEU A 460 11.66 1.14 8.95
CA LEU A 460 12.02 2.10 9.98
C LEU A 460 13.52 2.06 10.30
N SER A 461 14.00 3.09 11.00
CA SER A 461 15.42 3.31 11.31
C SER A 461 16.12 2.17 12.07
N ASP A 462 15.40 1.40 12.87
CA ASP A 462 15.93 0.25 13.62
C ASP A 462 15.89 -1.09 12.86
N GLY A 463 15.46 -1.07 11.60
CA GLY A 463 15.32 -2.28 10.78
C GLY A 463 13.98 -3.02 10.95
N SER A 464 13.07 -2.52 11.78
CA SER A 464 11.66 -2.92 11.74
C SER A 464 10.95 -2.37 10.49
N GLY A 465 9.68 -2.72 10.31
CA GLY A 465 8.90 -2.26 9.17
C GLY A 465 7.42 -2.07 9.45
N MET A 466 6.74 -1.42 8.53
CA MET A 466 5.30 -1.15 8.58
C MET A 466 4.66 -1.44 7.23
N ALA A 467 3.75 -2.40 7.19
CA ALA A 467 2.76 -2.47 6.13
C ALA A 467 1.70 -1.39 6.38
N VAL A 468 1.42 -0.54 5.39
CA VAL A 468 0.45 0.56 5.51
C VAL A 468 -0.44 0.55 4.28
N THR A 469 -1.76 0.60 4.45
CA THR A 469 -2.69 0.80 3.35
C THR A 469 -2.59 2.24 2.85
N VAL A 470 -2.11 2.43 1.62
CA VAL A 470 -1.79 3.76 1.04
C VAL A 470 -2.77 4.23 -0.04
N ALA A 471 -3.55 3.31 -0.61
CA ALA A 471 -4.51 3.58 -1.67
C ALA A 471 -5.53 2.42 -1.78
N ARG A 472 -6.54 2.60 -2.64
CA ARG A 472 -7.53 1.60 -3.03
C ARG A 472 -7.70 1.60 -4.56
N TYR A 473 -8.13 0.47 -5.11
CA TYR A 473 -8.46 0.32 -6.53
C TYR A 473 -9.93 0.65 -6.78
N GLU A 474 -10.22 1.52 -7.76
CA GLU A 474 -11.55 1.64 -8.36
C GLU A 474 -11.55 1.08 -9.78
N THR A 475 -12.64 0.42 -10.17
CA THR A 475 -12.88 -0.02 -11.55
C THR A 475 -13.09 1.19 -12.49
N PRO A 476 -13.04 1.01 -13.82
CA PRO A 476 -13.28 2.10 -14.77
C PRO A 476 -14.64 2.81 -14.63
N ALA A 477 -15.66 2.13 -14.06
CA ALA A 477 -16.95 2.73 -13.68
C ALA A 477 -16.97 3.41 -12.28
N HIS A 478 -15.81 3.66 -11.67
CA HIS A 478 -15.65 4.22 -10.31
C HIS A 478 -16.30 3.38 -9.19
N ILE A 479 -16.33 2.06 -9.35
CA ILE A 479 -16.74 1.13 -8.27
C ILE A 479 -15.50 0.80 -7.42
N ASP A 480 -15.56 1.06 -6.12
CA ASP A 480 -14.52 0.62 -5.18
C ASP A 480 -14.51 -0.91 -5.06
N ILE A 481 -13.33 -1.52 -5.22
CA ILE A 481 -13.17 -2.97 -5.10
C ILE A 481 -13.16 -3.40 -3.62
N ASP A 482 -12.82 -2.55 -2.65
CA ASP A 482 -12.70 -2.96 -1.24
C ASP A 482 -14.06 -3.39 -0.67
N LYS A 483 -14.14 -4.65 -0.20
CA LYS A 483 -15.33 -5.33 0.35
C LYS A 483 -16.49 -5.56 -0.62
N VAL A 484 -16.60 -4.81 -1.72
CA VAL A 484 -17.65 -5.00 -2.74
C VAL A 484 -17.25 -6.07 -3.76
N GLY A 485 -15.99 -6.05 -4.19
CA GLY A 485 -15.51 -6.88 -5.30
C GLY A 485 -16.13 -6.50 -6.65
N VAL A 486 -15.89 -7.34 -7.65
CA VAL A 486 -16.54 -7.31 -8.97
C VAL A 486 -17.75 -8.22 -8.92
N ILE A 487 -18.93 -7.63 -9.10
CA ILE A 487 -20.19 -8.38 -9.25
C ILE A 487 -20.25 -8.93 -10.69
N PRO A 488 -20.44 -10.24 -10.90
CA PRO A 488 -20.59 -10.80 -12.25
C PRO A 488 -21.87 -10.29 -12.93
N ASP A 489 -21.90 -10.28 -14.25
CA ASP A 489 -23.10 -9.96 -15.03
C ASP A 489 -24.14 -11.09 -14.93
N HIS A 490 -23.67 -12.34 -14.89
CA HIS A 490 -24.51 -13.54 -14.86
C HIS A 490 -23.98 -14.60 -13.87
N PRO A 491 -24.86 -15.39 -13.23
CA PRO A 491 -24.42 -16.53 -12.42
C PRO A 491 -23.88 -17.67 -13.30
N LEU A 492 -22.97 -18.48 -12.75
CA LEU A 492 -22.67 -19.80 -13.31
C LEU A 492 -23.66 -20.86 -12.76
N PRO A 493 -23.95 -21.94 -13.51
CA PRO A 493 -24.60 -23.13 -12.98
C PRO A 493 -23.88 -23.66 -11.73
N LYS A 494 -24.63 -24.21 -10.76
CA LYS A 494 -24.06 -24.66 -9.46
C LYS A 494 -22.99 -25.75 -9.60
N SER A 495 -23.06 -26.55 -10.67
CA SER A 495 -22.13 -27.63 -11.01
C SER A 495 -21.04 -27.23 -12.00
N PHE A 496 -20.85 -25.93 -12.29
CA PHE A 496 -19.98 -25.51 -13.39
C PHE A 496 -18.49 -25.84 -13.13
N PRO A 497 -17.85 -26.62 -14.01
CA PRO A 497 -16.51 -27.20 -13.76
C PRO A 497 -15.41 -26.15 -13.59
N LYS A 498 -14.38 -26.50 -12.80
CA LYS A 498 -13.22 -25.63 -12.49
C LYS A 498 -11.95 -25.95 -13.27
N ASP A 499 -11.90 -27.09 -13.97
CA ASP A 499 -10.75 -27.57 -14.75
C ASP A 499 -11.04 -27.61 -16.26
N GLU A 500 -9.97 -27.55 -17.05
CA GLU A 500 -9.97 -27.59 -18.51
C GLU A 500 -10.50 -28.92 -19.10
N GLY A 501 -10.44 -30.02 -18.35
CA GLY A 501 -10.97 -31.32 -18.75
C GLY A 501 -12.49 -31.26 -18.83
N SER A 502 -13.09 -31.10 -17.65
CA SER A 502 -14.53 -31.09 -17.42
C SER A 502 -15.22 -29.90 -18.08
N PHE A 503 -14.56 -28.73 -18.20
CA PHE A 503 -15.09 -27.58 -18.94
C PHE A 503 -15.34 -27.90 -20.42
N CYS A 504 -14.39 -28.54 -21.11
CA CYS A 504 -14.64 -28.94 -22.50
C CYS A 504 -15.73 -30.01 -22.63
N ALA A 505 -15.80 -30.97 -21.69
CA ALA A 505 -16.84 -32.00 -21.70
C ALA A 505 -18.25 -31.40 -21.46
N CYS A 506 -18.35 -30.42 -20.55
CA CYS A 506 -19.57 -29.68 -20.28
C CYS A 506 -20.11 -28.92 -21.52
N LEU A 507 -19.21 -28.39 -22.35
CA LEU A 507 -19.59 -27.77 -23.63
C LEU A 507 -19.98 -28.78 -24.73
N GLN A 508 -19.76 -30.08 -24.50
CA GLN A 508 -20.03 -31.17 -25.44
C GLN A 508 -21.35 -31.90 -25.18
N ASP A 509 -22.03 -31.58 -24.09
CA ASP A 509 -23.29 -32.17 -23.67
C ASP A 509 -24.35 -31.06 -23.45
N PRO A 510 -25.25 -30.82 -24.42
CA PRO A 510 -26.32 -29.83 -24.28
C PRO A 510 -27.38 -30.18 -23.21
N GLU A 511 -27.43 -31.42 -22.74
CA GLU A 511 -28.32 -31.87 -21.66
C GLU A 511 -27.66 -31.72 -20.28
N SER A 512 -26.36 -31.37 -20.24
CA SER A 512 -25.59 -31.26 -19.01
C SER A 512 -26.09 -30.14 -18.11
N ALA A 513 -26.21 -30.42 -16.81
CA ALA A 513 -26.63 -29.45 -15.80
C ALA A 513 -25.65 -28.26 -15.62
N CYS A 514 -24.48 -28.29 -16.28
CA CYS A 514 -23.53 -27.18 -16.33
C CYS A 514 -23.51 -26.45 -17.70
N TYR A 515 -24.26 -26.90 -18.70
CA TYR A 515 -24.19 -26.35 -20.06
C TYR A 515 -24.62 -24.87 -20.09
N ILE A 516 -23.82 -24.05 -20.77
CA ILE A 516 -24.15 -22.67 -21.13
C ILE A 516 -23.90 -22.56 -22.64
N ASN A 517 -24.90 -22.15 -23.41
CA ASN A 517 -24.77 -22.14 -24.86
C ASN A 517 -23.89 -20.97 -25.35
N ARG A 518 -23.34 -21.08 -26.57
CA ARG A 518 -22.44 -20.06 -27.16
C ARG A 518 -23.06 -18.65 -27.15
N THR A 519 -24.36 -18.54 -27.41
CA THR A 519 -25.06 -17.26 -27.44
C THR A 519 -25.11 -16.62 -26.05
N GLN A 520 -25.40 -17.41 -25.01
CA GLN A 520 -25.38 -16.96 -23.62
C GLN A 520 -23.97 -16.53 -23.17
N LEU A 521 -22.93 -17.34 -23.45
CA LEU A 521 -21.55 -17.04 -23.05
C LEU A 521 -20.99 -15.72 -23.63
N PHE A 522 -21.51 -15.27 -24.77
CA PHE A 522 -20.93 -14.15 -25.53
C PHE A 522 -21.92 -13.04 -25.93
N ALA A 523 -23.14 -13.03 -25.37
CA ALA A 523 -24.08 -11.93 -25.52
C ALA A 523 -23.56 -10.67 -24.79
N ARG A 524 -23.34 -9.58 -25.54
CA ARG A 524 -22.87 -8.28 -25.03
C ARG A 524 -24.00 -7.28 -24.90
#